data_AF-A0A7W1GZ47-F1
#
_entry.id   AF-A0A7W1GZ47-F1
#
_cell.length_a   1.000
_cell.length_b   1.000
_cell.length_c   1.000
_cell.angle_alpha   90.00
_cell.angle_beta   90.00
_cell.angle_gamma   90.00
#
_symmetry.space_group_name_H-M   'P 1'
#
loop_
_entity.id
_entity.type
_entity.pdbx_description
1 polymer ?
#
loop_
_entity_poly.entity_id
_entity_poly.type
_entity_poly.pdbx_seq_one_letter_code
_entity_poly.pdbx_strand_id
1 'polypeptide(L)'
;AEFLVDGANAVVMEVSSHALAQKRVEGIEFDVGVFTNLSQDHLDFHPDMAQYFQAKRRLFGDLPTTKSIVTVANVDDEHGAMLAAQSSRSLSFGSVDADVRLVASEVWLDRLRLSFDHAGHQYEAVVPVGGKFNVSNCLGVVAAAIALGLSPHDVVRALQNVRAASGRFESVPAGGDFNVIVDYAHTPDALEKLLLSVRELTSGRVVAVFGCGGDRDRTKRPKMGAAASTLSDVVYVTSDNPRTEDPAAIIADIMLGVSAEAKVDPDRKSAIRSAIAEASSGDVVVIAGKGHEDYQILGTSKIHFDDREVAAEAIAERSACA
;
A
#
# COMPACT_ATOMS: atom_id res chain seq x y z
N ALA A 1 -24.65 -0.13 13.42
CA ALA A 1 -26.10 -0.37 13.33
C ALA A 1 -26.49 -0.69 11.90
N GLU A 2 -26.13 0.16 10.93
CA GLU A 2 -26.40 -0.06 9.49
C GLU A 2 -25.83 -1.39 8.97
N PHE A 3 -24.55 -1.70 9.19
CA PHE A 3 -23.97 -3.00 8.78
C PHE A 3 -24.76 -4.22 9.27
N LEU A 4 -25.28 -4.19 10.51
CA LEU A 4 -26.06 -5.29 11.07
C LEU A 4 -27.45 -5.37 10.41
N VAL A 5 -28.07 -4.21 10.14
CA VAL A 5 -29.35 -4.11 9.41
C VAL A 5 -29.19 -4.62 7.98
N ASP A 6 -28.06 -4.34 7.34
CA ASP A 6 -27.72 -4.80 5.99
C ASP A 6 -27.31 -6.28 5.95
N GLY A 7 -27.34 -6.98 7.09
CA GLY A 7 -27.10 -8.42 7.18
C GLY A 7 -25.62 -8.81 7.21
N ALA A 8 -24.69 -7.88 7.48
CA ALA A 8 -23.28 -8.22 7.60
C ALA A 8 -23.02 -9.13 8.81
N ASN A 9 -22.37 -10.27 8.57
CA ASN A 9 -21.97 -11.21 9.61
C ASN A 9 -20.55 -10.95 10.16
N ALA A 10 -19.79 -10.07 9.52
CA ALA A 10 -18.44 -9.69 9.91
C ALA A 10 -18.13 -8.26 9.48
N VAL A 11 -17.24 -7.60 10.22
CA VAL A 11 -16.69 -6.28 9.87
C VAL A 11 -15.17 -6.36 10.00
N VAL A 12 -14.47 -5.94 8.95
CA VAL A 12 -13.02 -5.71 9.00
C VAL A 12 -12.82 -4.20 9.01
N MET A 13 -11.98 -3.71 9.93
CA MET A 13 -11.73 -2.28 10.05
C MET A 13 -10.27 -1.98 10.35
N GLU A 14 -9.78 -0.87 9.81
CA GLU A 14 -8.49 -0.30 10.19
C GLU A 14 -8.62 0.44 11.52
N VAL A 15 -7.71 0.17 12.46
CA VAL A 15 -7.66 0.81 13.77
C VAL A 15 -6.34 1.56 13.91
N SER A 16 -6.38 2.88 13.72
CA SER A 16 -5.18 3.72 13.83
C SER A 16 -4.72 3.87 15.29
N SER A 17 -3.43 4.16 15.49
CA SER A 17 -2.90 4.47 16.83
C SER A 17 -3.55 5.71 17.44
N HIS A 18 -3.94 6.68 16.60
CA HIS A 18 -4.72 7.84 17.01
C HIS A 18 -6.09 7.43 17.55
N ALA A 19 -6.81 6.53 16.85
CA ALA A 19 -8.11 6.05 17.29
C ALA A 19 -8.03 5.32 18.64
N LEU A 20 -6.98 4.52 18.85
CA LEU A 20 -6.72 3.87 20.13
C LEU A 20 -6.38 4.90 21.21
N ALA A 21 -5.39 5.76 20.98
CA ALA A 21 -4.98 6.79 21.95
C ALA A 21 -6.15 7.71 22.37
N GLN A 22 -7.01 8.08 21.43
CA GLN A 22 -8.18 8.92 21.66
C GLN A 22 -9.45 8.13 22.02
N LYS A 23 -9.33 6.82 22.24
CA LYS A 23 -10.43 5.97 22.73
C LYS A 23 -11.64 5.88 21.79
N ARG A 24 -11.45 6.14 20.49
CA ARG A 24 -12.54 6.16 19.49
C ARG A 24 -13.18 4.81 19.24
N VAL A 25 -12.46 3.74 19.55
CA VAL A 25 -12.91 2.34 19.41
C VAL A 25 -13.24 1.69 20.75
N GLU A 26 -13.26 2.45 21.85
CA GLU A 26 -13.75 1.93 23.13
C GLU A 26 -15.25 1.59 23.01
N GLY A 27 -15.62 0.38 23.43
CA GLY A 27 -16.98 -0.15 23.27
C GLY A 27 -17.19 -1.02 22.02
N ILE A 28 -16.18 -1.14 21.15
CA ILE A 28 -16.18 -2.15 20.08
C ILE A 28 -15.55 -3.43 20.63
N GLU A 29 -16.26 -4.56 20.52
CA GLU A 29 -15.72 -5.87 20.85
C GLU A 29 -15.11 -6.52 19.61
N PHE A 30 -13.79 -6.67 19.62
CA PHE A 30 -13.05 -7.32 18.54
C PHE A 30 -12.98 -8.83 18.78
N ASP A 31 -13.09 -9.63 17.71
CA ASP A 31 -12.85 -11.07 17.76
C ASP A 31 -11.37 -11.39 17.48
N VAL A 32 -10.76 -10.67 16.54
CA VAL A 32 -9.36 -10.81 16.12
C VAL A 32 -8.73 -9.43 15.98
N GLY A 33 -7.53 -9.24 16.54
CA GLY A 33 -6.65 -8.11 16.25
C GLY A 33 -5.50 -8.56 15.36
N VAL A 34 -5.20 -7.83 14.28
CA VAL A 34 -4.08 -8.15 13.38
C VAL A 34 -2.99 -7.09 13.51
N PHE A 35 -1.77 -7.50 13.86
CA PHE A 35 -0.58 -6.66 13.89
C PHE A 35 0.31 -6.98 12.70
N THR A 36 0.53 -5.98 11.83
CA THR A 36 1.32 -6.14 10.60
C THR A 36 2.79 -5.79 10.79
N ASN A 37 3.10 -4.59 11.27
CA ASN A 37 4.45 -4.12 11.59
C ASN A 37 4.41 -2.79 12.36
N LEU A 38 5.56 -2.34 12.84
CA LEU A 38 5.75 -0.99 13.36
C LEU A 38 7.07 -0.36 12.89
N SER A 39 6.97 0.69 12.09
CA SER A 39 8.08 1.57 11.73
C SER A 39 7.83 3.01 12.19
N GLN A 40 8.86 3.87 12.11
CA GLN A 40 8.73 5.28 12.48
C GLN A 40 7.67 5.99 11.65
N ASP A 41 6.61 6.45 12.33
CA ASP A 41 5.51 7.24 11.79
C ASP A 41 4.79 7.95 12.97
N HIS A 42 3.99 8.97 12.67
CA HIS A 42 3.11 9.65 13.62
C HIS A 42 3.80 10.21 14.90
N LEU A 43 5.10 10.51 14.85
CA LEU A 43 5.85 11.10 15.97
C LEU A 43 5.55 12.61 16.17
N ASP A 44 4.77 13.21 15.29
CA ASP A 44 4.11 14.50 15.48
C ASP A 44 2.95 14.43 16.49
N PHE A 45 2.39 13.23 16.69
CA PHE A 45 1.34 12.98 17.68
C PHE A 45 1.83 12.18 18.89
N HIS A 46 2.63 11.12 18.66
CA HIS A 46 3.20 10.29 19.73
C HIS A 46 4.57 10.84 20.16
N PRO A 47 4.88 10.94 21.46
CA PRO A 47 6.16 11.47 21.93
C PRO A 47 7.40 10.72 21.40
N ASP A 48 7.27 9.41 21.24
CA ASP A 48 8.33 8.52 20.78
C ASP A 48 7.75 7.19 20.25
N MET A 49 8.62 6.32 19.74
CA MET A 49 8.26 5.00 19.23
C MET A 49 7.66 4.08 20.29
N ALA A 50 8.09 4.19 21.54
CA ALA A 50 7.57 3.36 22.62
C ALA A 50 6.10 3.71 22.92
N GLN A 51 5.78 5.00 22.98
CA GLN A 51 4.40 5.47 23.16
C GLN A 51 3.52 5.16 21.96
N TYR A 52 4.07 5.24 20.74
CA TYR A 52 3.38 4.82 19.52
C TYR A 52 3.03 3.31 19.56
N PHE A 53 3.99 2.47 19.93
CA PHE A 53 3.75 1.03 20.12
C PHE A 53 2.71 0.76 21.21
N GLN A 54 2.85 1.40 22.38
CA GLN A 54 1.89 1.27 23.49
C GLN A 54 0.47 1.64 23.06
N ALA A 55 0.30 2.68 22.25
CA ALA A 55 -1.01 3.04 21.70
C ALA A 55 -1.61 1.92 20.85
N LYS A 56 -0.83 1.27 19.97
CA LYS A 56 -1.31 0.13 19.15
C LYS A 56 -1.57 -1.12 19.96
N ARG A 57 -0.70 -1.43 20.93
CA ARG A 57 -0.81 -2.59 21.84
C ARG A 57 -2.17 -2.67 22.51
N ARG A 58 -2.80 -1.52 22.80
CA ARG A 58 -4.11 -1.47 23.44
C ARG A 58 -5.14 -2.39 22.78
N LEU A 59 -5.14 -2.51 21.45
CA LEU A 59 -6.06 -3.38 20.71
C LEU A 59 -5.98 -4.86 21.13
N PHE A 60 -4.80 -5.30 21.61
CA PHE A 60 -4.48 -6.70 21.87
C PHE A 60 -4.56 -7.11 23.34
N GLY A 61 -4.98 -6.20 24.24
CA GLY A 61 -5.08 -6.55 25.66
C GLY A 61 -5.60 -5.47 26.61
N ASP A 62 -5.62 -4.20 26.21
CA ASP A 62 -5.94 -3.09 27.13
C ASP A 62 -7.31 -2.43 26.85
N LEU A 63 -8.03 -2.87 25.82
CA LEU A 63 -9.40 -2.41 25.58
C LEU A 63 -10.37 -3.08 26.58
N PRO A 64 -11.34 -2.35 27.16
CA PRO A 64 -12.43 -2.95 27.90
C PRO A 64 -13.24 -3.87 26.96
N THR A 65 -13.23 -5.17 27.22
CA THR A 65 -13.91 -6.18 26.39
C THR A 65 -14.44 -7.31 27.27
N THR A 66 -15.57 -7.91 26.89
CA THR A 66 -16.05 -9.16 27.51
C THR A 66 -15.53 -10.40 26.78
N LYS A 67 -14.96 -10.22 25.58
CA LYS A 67 -14.40 -11.27 24.74
C LYS A 67 -12.90 -11.41 24.92
N SER A 68 -12.41 -12.64 24.78
CA SER A 68 -11.00 -12.92 24.62
C SER A 68 -10.61 -12.79 23.14
N ILE A 69 -10.00 -11.66 22.81
CA ILE A 69 -9.47 -11.34 21.47
C ILE A 69 -8.36 -12.34 21.11
N VAL A 70 -8.31 -12.78 19.86
CA VAL A 70 -7.15 -13.52 19.32
C VAL A 70 -6.16 -12.53 18.70
N THR A 71 -4.92 -12.55 19.17
CA THR A 71 -3.83 -11.74 18.60
C THR A 71 -3.22 -12.45 17.41
N VAL A 72 -3.41 -11.90 16.21
CA VAL A 72 -2.72 -12.33 15.00
C VAL A 72 -1.55 -11.39 14.76
N ALA A 73 -0.32 -11.87 14.77
CA ALA A 73 0.85 -11.00 14.75
C ALA A 73 1.95 -11.49 13.81
N ASN A 74 2.53 -10.54 13.08
CA ASN A 74 3.72 -10.75 12.27
C ASN A 74 4.95 -10.91 13.16
N VAL A 75 5.56 -12.09 13.22
CA VAL A 75 6.75 -12.35 14.06
C VAL A 75 8.07 -12.02 13.36
N ASP A 76 8.04 -11.64 12.08
CA ASP A 76 9.21 -11.05 11.42
C ASP A 76 9.47 -9.61 11.92
N ASP A 77 8.49 -8.99 12.58
CA ASP A 77 8.60 -7.70 13.25
C ASP A 77 8.80 -7.90 14.77
N GLU A 78 9.80 -7.22 15.35
CA GLU A 78 10.15 -7.36 16.77
C GLU A 78 8.98 -7.04 17.73
N HIS A 79 8.13 -6.07 17.35
CA HIS A 79 6.97 -5.67 18.14
C HIS A 79 5.84 -6.69 17.99
N GLY A 80 5.71 -7.29 16.81
CA GLY A 80 4.74 -8.36 16.58
C GLY A 80 5.12 -9.64 17.32
N ALA A 81 6.40 -10.01 17.34
CA ALA A 81 6.92 -11.09 18.17
C ALA A 81 6.67 -10.85 19.66
N MET A 82 6.90 -9.61 20.14
CA MET A 82 6.59 -9.21 21.51
C MET A 82 5.10 -9.35 21.84
N LEU A 83 4.21 -8.90 20.95
CA LEU A 83 2.76 -9.01 21.14
C LEU A 83 2.29 -10.47 21.16
N ALA A 84 2.80 -11.31 20.25
CA ALA A 84 2.46 -12.73 20.19
C ALA A 84 2.82 -13.45 21.50
N ALA A 85 4.01 -13.17 22.05
CA ALA A 85 4.51 -13.78 23.29
C ALA A 85 3.78 -13.31 24.55
N GLN A 86 3.23 -12.09 24.56
CA GLN A 86 2.51 -11.53 25.71
C GLN A 86 1.00 -11.82 25.67
N SER A 87 0.49 -12.32 24.56
CA SER A 87 -0.94 -12.62 24.37
C SER A 87 -1.27 -14.01 24.91
N SER A 88 -2.39 -14.13 25.63
CA SER A 88 -2.87 -15.44 26.11
C SER A 88 -3.43 -16.32 25.00
N ARG A 89 -3.89 -15.70 23.89
CA ARG A 89 -4.34 -16.35 22.67
C ARG A 89 -3.73 -15.63 21.49
N SER A 90 -2.83 -16.30 20.78
CA SER A 90 -2.19 -15.76 19.59
C SER A 90 -2.12 -16.79 18.47
N LEU A 91 -2.05 -16.27 17.24
CA LEU A 91 -1.70 -17.02 16.04
C LEU A 91 -0.67 -16.19 15.28
N SER A 92 0.57 -16.66 15.25
CA SER A 92 1.68 -15.97 14.62
C SER A 92 1.74 -16.23 13.11
N PHE A 93 2.23 -15.26 12.35
CA PHE A 93 2.61 -15.45 10.96
C PHE A 93 3.98 -14.83 10.69
N GLY A 94 4.74 -15.39 9.77
CA GLY A 94 6.08 -14.90 9.46
C GLY A 94 6.92 -15.89 8.67
N SER A 95 8.17 -15.53 8.44
CA SER A 95 9.13 -16.33 7.67
C SER A 95 9.77 -17.47 8.47
N VAL A 96 9.92 -17.30 9.79
CA VAL A 96 10.58 -18.25 10.68
C VAL A 96 9.74 -18.47 11.94
N ASP A 97 9.64 -19.73 12.37
CA ASP A 97 9.02 -20.16 13.64
C ASP A 97 7.65 -19.51 13.94
N ALA A 98 6.72 -19.62 12.97
CA ALA A 98 5.37 -19.08 13.06
C ALA A 98 4.30 -20.17 12.86
N ASP A 99 3.09 -19.95 13.38
CA ASP A 99 1.94 -20.86 13.24
C ASP A 99 1.43 -20.94 11.79
N VAL A 100 1.51 -19.82 11.07
CA VAL A 100 1.34 -19.71 9.62
C VAL A 100 2.67 -19.26 9.04
N ARG A 101 3.49 -20.22 8.62
CA ARG A 101 4.88 -19.98 8.21
C ARG A 101 5.01 -19.87 6.70
N LEU A 102 5.71 -18.85 6.22
CA LEU A 102 6.11 -18.76 4.82
C LEU A 102 7.02 -19.93 4.45
N VAL A 103 6.70 -20.64 3.38
CA VAL A 103 7.56 -21.69 2.80
C VAL A 103 8.30 -21.14 1.59
N ALA A 104 7.57 -20.50 0.69
CA ALA A 104 8.12 -19.88 -0.50
C ALA A 104 7.19 -18.77 -1.00
N SER A 105 7.75 -17.80 -1.72
CA SER A 105 6.97 -16.80 -2.44
C SER A 105 7.63 -16.47 -3.77
N GLU A 106 6.82 -16.27 -4.79
CA GLU A 106 7.23 -15.70 -6.07
C GLU A 106 6.36 -14.46 -6.32
N VAL A 107 6.99 -13.31 -6.60
CA VAL A 107 6.29 -12.02 -6.67
C VAL A 107 6.47 -11.45 -8.07
N TRP A 108 5.36 -10.99 -8.64
CA TRP A 108 5.31 -10.21 -9.88
C TRP A 108 4.64 -8.86 -9.60
N LEU A 109 4.49 -8.05 -10.64
CA LEU A 109 3.89 -6.72 -10.57
C LEU A 109 2.38 -6.75 -10.36
N ASP A 110 1.72 -7.80 -10.85
CA ASP A 110 0.26 -7.97 -10.88
C ASP A 110 -0.25 -9.07 -9.95
N ARG A 111 0.64 -9.96 -9.49
CA ARG A 111 0.29 -11.14 -8.69
C ARG A 111 1.45 -11.61 -7.84
N LEU A 112 1.14 -12.51 -6.91
CA LEU A 112 2.13 -13.30 -6.18
C LEU A 112 1.66 -14.75 -6.08
N ARG A 113 2.62 -15.68 -6.02
CA ARG A 113 2.43 -17.05 -5.58
C ARG A 113 2.92 -17.12 -4.14
N LEU A 114 2.06 -17.57 -3.23
CA LEU A 114 2.33 -17.73 -1.82
C LEU A 114 2.20 -19.20 -1.45
N SER A 115 3.29 -19.80 -0.93
CA SER A 115 3.28 -21.12 -0.33
C SER A 115 3.52 -21.01 1.16
N PHE A 116 2.66 -21.58 1.98
CA PHE A 116 2.72 -21.49 3.44
C PHE A 116 2.45 -22.82 4.12
N ASP A 117 3.01 -23.01 5.31
CA ASP A 117 2.79 -24.15 6.19
C ASP A 117 1.87 -23.73 7.34
N HIS A 118 0.88 -24.56 7.63
CA HIS A 118 0.06 -24.44 8.84
C HIS A 118 -0.18 -25.83 9.42
N ALA A 119 0.20 -26.02 10.69
CA ALA A 119 0.10 -27.30 11.39
C ALA A 119 0.70 -28.48 10.61
N GLY A 120 1.88 -28.28 9.99
CA GLY A 120 2.61 -29.30 9.23
C GLY A 120 2.02 -29.64 7.85
N HIS A 121 1.02 -28.89 7.39
CA HIS A 121 0.44 -29.03 6.07
C HIS A 121 0.78 -27.80 5.22
N GLN A 122 1.22 -28.05 3.98
CA GLN A 122 1.55 -26.99 3.03
C GLN A 122 0.36 -26.66 2.13
N TYR A 123 0.20 -25.36 1.90
CA TYR A 123 -0.83 -24.77 1.06
C TYR A 123 -0.18 -23.79 0.08
N GLU A 124 -0.79 -23.62 -1.09
CA GLU A 124 -0.35 -22.66 -2.10
C GLU A 124 -1.52 -21.88 -2.67
N ALA A 125 -1.36 -20.57 -2.83
CA ALA A 125 -2.29 -19.69 -3.50
C ALA A 125 -1.57 -18.78 -4.50
N VAL A 126 -2.21 -18.53 -5.65
CA VAL A 126 -1.85 -17.43 -6.54
C VAL A 126 -2.83 -16.30 -6.26
N VAL A 127 -2.32 -15.16 -5.80
CA VAL A 127 -3.11 -14.00 -5.37
C VAL A 127 -2.89 -12.87 -6.37
N PRO A 128 -3.94 -12.25 -6.92
CA PRO A 128 -3.85 -11.17 -7.91
C PRO A 128 -3.51 -9.82 -7.25
N VAL A 129 -2.45 -9.80 -6.45
CA VAL A 129 -1.86 -8.61 -5.84
C VAL A 129 -0.35 -8.66 -6.03
N GLY A 130 0.23 -7.56 -6.50
CA GLY A 130 1.67 -7.43 -6.70
C GLY A 130 2.41 -6.87 -5.49
N GLY A 131 3.74 -6.84 -5.57
CA GLY A 131 4.59 -6.19 -4.56
C GLY A 131 4.96 -7.08 -3.38
N LYS A 132 6.23 -7.01 -2.95
CA LYS A 132 6.80 -7.93 -1.96
C LYS A 132 6.13 -7.83 -0.57
N PHE A 133 5.73 -6.62 -0.17
CA PHE A 133 5.06 -6.40 1.11
C PHE A 133 3.71 -7.14 1.19
N ASN A 134 3.07 -7.43 0.05
CA ASN A 134 1.83 -8.18 0.04
C ASN A 134 2.00 -9.66 0.38
N VAL A 135 3.22 -10.22 0.37
CA VAL A 135 3.49 -11.56 0.90
C VAL A 135 3.13 -11.63 2.39
N SER A 136 3.65 -10.68 3.18
CA SER A 136 3.37 -10.59 4.61
C SER A 136 1.90 -10.26 4.87
N ASN A 137 1.30 -9.34 4.10
CA ASN A 137 -0.13 -9.02 4.23
C ASN A 137 -1.01 -10.23 3.95
N CYS A 138 -0.71 -11.02 2.91
CA CYS A 138 -1.47 -12.23 2.60
C CYS A 138 -1.33 -13.27 3.70
N LEU A 139 -0.14 -13.47 4.27
CA LEU A 139 0.04 -14.36 5.43
C LEU A 139 -0.76 -13.87 6.64
N GLY A 140 -0.80 -12.57 6.90
CA GLY A 140 -1.62 -11.97 7.95
C GLY A 140 -3.12 -12.21 7.74
N VAL A 141 -3.60 -12.12 6.49
CA VAL A 141 -4.99 -12.46 6.11
C VAL A 141 -5.27 -13.94 6.31
N VAL A 142 -4.35 -14.83 5.92
CA VAL A 142 -4.48 -16.27 6.15
C VAL A 142 -4.59 -16.57 7.64
N ALA A 143 -3.70 -16.00 8.45
CA ALA A 143 -3.69 -16.17 9.89
C ALA A 143 -4.99 -15.63 10.54
N ALA A 144 -5.45 -14.44 10.13
CA ALA A 144 -6.72 -13.88 10.61
C ALA A 144 -7.92 -14.77 10.26
N ALA A 145 -7.98 -15.28 9.03
CA ALA A 145 -9.06 -16.16 8.59
C ALA A 145 -9.08 -17.49 9.35
N ILE A 146 -7.91 -18.10 9.59
CA ILE A 146 -7.77 -19.32 10.40
C ILE A 146 -8.17 -19.03 11.86
N ALA A 147 -7.77 -17.89 12.43
CA ALA A 147 -8.16 -17.48 13.77
C ALA A 147 -9.70 -17.30 13.92
N LEU A 148 -10.39 -16.94 12.83
CA LEU A 148 -11.85 -16.88 12.74
C LEU A 148 -12.51 -18.25 12.47
N GLY A 149 -11.73 -19.33 12.34
CA GLY A 149 -12.22 -20.69 12.17
C GLY A 149 -12.45 -21.11 10.71
N LEU A 150 -11.97 -20.35 9.72
CA LEU A 150 -12.02 -20.76 8.32
C LEU A 150 -10.98 -21.84 8.02
N SER A 151 -11.33 -22.79 7.14
CA SER A 151 -10.39 -23.82 6.73
C SER A 151 -9.30 -23.23 5.82
N PRO A 152 -8.02 -23.67 5.93
CA PRO A 152 -6.97 -23.19 5.03
C PRO A 152 -7.30 -23.39 3.55
N HIS A 153 -8.03 -24.44 3.19
CA HIS A 153 -8.49 -24.69 1.81
C HIS A 153 -9.46 -23.63 1.31
N ASP A 154 -10.41 -23.20 2.14
CA ASP A 154 -11.36 -22.14 1.76
C ASP A 154 -10.66 -20.79 1.65
N VAL A 155 -9.70 -20.52 2.54
CA VAL A 155 -8.86 -19.31 2.49
C VAL A 155 -8.06 -19.26 1.19
N VAL A 156 -7.36 -20.35 0.81
CA VAL A 156 -6.63 -20.44 -0.46
C VAL A 156 -7.53 -20.16 -1.66
N ARG A 157 -8.73 -20.75 -1.68
CA ARG A 157 -9.70 -20.53 -2.77
C ARG A 157 -10.17 -19.07 -2.83
N ALA A 158 -10.40 -18.44 -1.67
CA ALA A 158 -10.82 -17.06 -1.59
C ALA A 158 -9.72 -16.09 -2.05
N LEU A 159 -8.46 -16.35 -1.67
CA LEU A 159 -7.31 -15.53 -2.04
C LEU A 159 -7.13 -15.37 -3.55
N GLN A 160 -7.46 -16.40 -4.34
CA GLN A 160 -7.39 -16.34 -5.81
C GLN A 160 -8.34 -15.32 -6.44
N ASN A 161 -9.35 -14.86 -5.70
CA ASN A 161 -10.38 -13.94 -6.17
C ASN A 161 -10.31 -12.56 -5.51
N VAL A 162 -9.25 -12.30 -4.73
CA VAL A 162 -9.01 -10.99 -4.12
C VAL A 162 -8.86 -9.93 -5.20
N ARG A 163 -9.18 -8.69 -4.89
CA ARG A 163 -8.81 -7.53 -5.71
C ARG A 163 -7.77 -6.73 -4.95
N ALA A 164 -6.78 -6.20 -5.66
CA ALA A 164 -5.82 -5.29 -5.07
C ALA A 164 -6.54 -4.15 -4.36
N ALA A 165 -5.98 -3.71 -3.23
CA ALA A 165 -6.47 -2.53 -2.56
C ALA A 165 -6.32 -1.34 -3.51
N SER A 166 -7.41 -0.60 -3.68
CA SER A 166 -7.47 0.57 -4.54
C SER A 166 -6.29 1.51 -4.24
N GLY A 167 -5.51 1.83 -5.26
CA GLY A 167 -4.38 2.75 -5.19
C GLY A 167 -3.23 2.31 -4.29
N ARG A 168 -3.03 1.01 -4.09
CA ARG A 168 -1.92 0.43 -3.31
C ARG A 168 -1.24 -0.63 -4.15
N PHE A 169 -0.16 -0.24 -4.84
CA PHE A 169 0.55 -1.05 -5.80
C PHE A 169 -0.43 -1.73 -6.77
N GLU A 170 -1.39 -0.95 -7.26
CA GLU A 170 -2.47 -1.44 -8.10
C GLU A 170 -1.97 -1.54 -9.53
N SER A 171 -1.93 -2.76 -10.07
CA SER A 171 -1.56 -2.99 -11.47
C SER A 171 -2.73 -2.65 -12.38
N VAL A 172 -2.49 -1.78 -13.36
CA VAL A 172 -3.43 -1.49 -14.45
C VAL A 172 -3.06 -2.38 -15.64
N PRO A 173 -3.95 -3.29 -16.08
CA PRO A 173 -3.63 -4.24 -17.15
C PRO A 173 -3.24 -3.55 -18.46
N ALA A 174 -2.06 -3.87 -18.99
CA ALA A 174 -1.49 -3.25 -20.19
C ALA A 174 -1.24 -4.21 -21.36
N GLY A 175 -1.89 -5.38 -21.38
CA GLY A 175 -1.79 -6.34 -22.49
C GLY A 175 -0.47 -7.13 -22.57
N GLY A 176 0.49 -6.87 -21.67
CA GLY A 176 1.68 -7.72 -21.45
C GLY A 176 3.00 -7.17 -21.97
N ASP A 177 3.00 -6.08 -22.75
CA ASP A 177 4.25 -5.51 -23.27
C ASP A 177 5.02 -4.73 -22.21
N PHE A 178 4.34 -3.90 -21.42
CA PHE A 178 4.88 -3.13 -20.30
C PHE A 178 3.90 -3.23 -19.13
N ASN A 179 4.25 -2.67 -17.98
CA ASN A 179 3.39 -2.67 -16.80
C ASN A 179 3.10 -1.25 -16.33
N VAL A 180 1.92 -1.04 -15.74
CA VAL A 180 1.55 0.22 -15.10
C VAL A 180 1.13 -0.07 -13.67
N ILE A 181 1.71 0.65 -12.72
CA ILE A 181 1.42 0.56 -11.28
C ILE A 181 0.92 1.92 -10.80
N VAL A 182 -0.23 1.94 -10.11
CA VAL A 182 -0.77 3.12 -9.42
C VAL A 182 -0.62 2.96 -7.91
N ASP A 183 -0.05 3.96 -7.24
CA ASP A 183 0.19 3.91 -5.80
C ASP A 183 0.03 5.27 -5.09
N TYR A 184 -0.26 5.24 -3.79
CA TYR A 184 -0.47 6.42 -2.95
C TYR A 184 0.80 7.00 -2.31
N ALA A 185 1.97 6.48 -2.67
CA ALA A 185 3.26 6.99 -2.20
C ALA A 185 3.41 8.49 -2.46
N HIS A 186 3.13 9.30 -1.43
CA HIS A 186 3.13 10.77 -1.48
C HIS A 186 4.11 11.38 -0.47
N THR A 187 4.98 10.56 0.12
CA THR A 187 6.09 10.96 0.99
C THR A 187 7.41 10.47 0.38
N PRO A 188 8.57 11.05 0.74
CA PRO A 188 9.86 10.63 0.20
C PRO A 188 10.14 9.14 0.46
N ASP A 189 9.95 8.69 1.70
CA ASP A 189 10.17 7.31 2.12
C ASP A 189 9.22 6.32 1.40
N ALA A 190 7.94 6.67 1.27
CA ALA A 190 6.98 5.81 0.57
C ALA A 190 7.33 5.69 -0.93
N LEU A 191 7.73 6.80 -1.56
CA LEU A 191 8.13 6.81 -2.96
C LEU A 191 9.41 6.00 -3.18
N GLU A 192 10.39 6.15 -2.29
CA GLU A 192 11.64 5.38 -2.31
C GLU A 192 11.38 3.88 -2.23
N LYS A 193 10.58 3.44 -1.23
CA LYS A 193 10.21 2.04 -1.04
C LYS A 193 9.42 1.47 -2.22
N LEU A 194 8.50 2.25 -2.79
CA LEU A 194 7.75 1.87 -3.97
C LEU A 194 8.68 1.62 -5.17
N LEU A 195 9.56 2.58 -5.48
CA LEU A 195 10.45 2.48 -6.63
C LEU A 195 11.49 1.37 -6.48
N LEU A 196 12.04 1.18 -5.27
CA LEU A 196 12.90 0.03 -4.96
C LEU A 196 12.16 -1.29 -5.17
N SER A 197 10.93 -1.40 -4.66
CA SER A 197 10.12 -2.61 -4.82
C SER A 197 9.83 -2.91 -6.29
N VAL A 198 9.53 -1.90 -7.10
CA VAL A 198 9.30 -2.07 -8.55
C VAL A 198 10.59 -2.46 -9.26
N ARG A 199 11.73 -1.83 -8.93
CA ARG A 199 13.03 -2.14 -9.53
C ARG A 199 13.42 -3.60 -9.33
N GLU A 200 13.13 -4.18 -8.18
CA GLU A 200 13.41 -5.59 -7.91
C GLU A 200 12.56 -6.57 -8.73
N LEU A 201 11.47 -6.09 -9.34
CA LEU A 201 10.50 -6.89 -10.10
C LEU A 201 10.61 -6.70 -11.62
N THR A 202 11.51 -5.82 -12.10
CA THR A 202 11.71 -5.60 -13.53
C THR A 202 13.19 -5.44 -13.90
N SER A 203 13.56 -5.97 -15.07
CA SER A 203 14.83 -5.66 -15.73
C SER A 203 14.72 -4.51 -16.73
N GLY A 204 13.51 -4.04 -17.03
CA GLY A 204 13.25 -2.90 -17.92
C GLY A 204 13.43 -1.56 -17.23
N ARG A 205 13.02 -0.48 -17.91
CA ARG A 205 13.09 0.86 -17.32
C ARG A 205 11.99 1.07 -16.30
N VAL A 206 12.30 1.77 -15.22
CA VAL A 206 11.31 2.32 -14.27
C VAL A 206 11.04 3.77 -14.65
N VAL A 207 9.79 4.06 -15.00
CA VAL A 207 9.31 5.39 -15.40
C VAL A 207 8.42 5.92 -14.29
N ALA A 208 8.89 6.89 -13.52
CA ALA A 208 8.11 7.47 -12.42
C ALA A 208 7.32 8.70 -12.88
N VAL A 209 6.02 8.74 -12.57
CA VAL A 209 5.13 9.89 -12.78
C VAL A 209 4.57 10.30 -11.43
N PHE A 210 4.91 11.50 -10.94
CA PHE A 210 4.46 11.93 -9.63
C PHE A 210 4.35 13.46 -9.50
N GLY A 211 3.67 13.89 -8.45
CA GLY A 211 3.54 15.30 -8.07
C GLY A 211 3.55 15.46 -6.55
N CYS A 212 3.40 16.69 -6.09
CA CYS A 212 3.21 17.00 -4.67
C CYS A 212 1.94 17.83 -4.47
N GLY A 213 1.25 17.61 -3.36
CA GLY A 213 0.12 18.45 -2.98
C GLY A 213 0.57 19.86 -2.56
N GLY A 214 -0.20 20.88 -2.95
CA GLY A 214 -0.09 22.23 -2.42
C GLY A 214 -0.78 22.37 -1.06
N ASP A 215 -0.54 23.46 -0.34
CA ASP A 215 -0.94 23.73 1.04
C ASP A 215 -0.56 22.59 2.00
N ARG A 216 0.64 22.04 1.79
CA ARG A 216 1.21 20.91 2.53
C ARG A 216 2.70 21.14 2.79
N ASP A 217 3.33 20.21 3.50
CA ASP A 217 4.76 20.25 3.79
C ASP A 217 5.59 20.41 2.50
N ARG A 218 6.25 21.56 2.37
CA ARG A 218 7.13 21.89 1.23
C ARG A 218 8.49 21.20 1.33
N THR A 219 8.93 20.86 2.54
CA THR A 219 10.27 20.31 2.79
C THR A 219 10.44 18.91 2.20
N LYS A 220 9.34 18.20 1.92
CA LYS A 220 9.35 16.90 1.26
C LYS A 220 9.56 16.98 -0.25
N ARG A 221 9.19 18.10 -0.91
CA ARG A 221 9.18 18.23 -2.38
C ARG A 221 10.54 17.91 -3.02
N PRO A 222 11.66 18.56 -2.62
CA PRO A 222 12.97 18.21 -3.17
C PRO A 222 13.39 16.78 -2.82
N LYS A 223 13.05 16.28 -1.62
CA LYS A 223 13.40 14.91 -1.22
C LYS A 223 12.70 13.86 -2.10
N MET A 224 11.44 14.10 -2.47
CA MET A 224 10.73 13.25 -3.43
C MET A 224 11.35 13.31 -4.84
N GLY A 225 11.75 14.51 -5.28
CA GLY A 225 12.52 14.69 -6.53
C GLY A 225 13.80 13.87 -6.55
N ALA A 226 14.57 13.91 -5.46
CA ALA A 226 15.80 13.14 -5.32
C ALA A 226 15.57 11.63 -5.34
N ALA A 227 14.56 11.15 -4.61
CA ALA A 227 14.20 9.72 -4.61
C ALA A 227 13.81 9.23 -6.00
N ALA A 228 12.92 9.96 -6.69
CA ALA A 228 12.50 9.62 -8.06
C ALA A 228 13.69 9.61 -9.04
N SER A 229 14.54 10.63 -8.99
CA SER A 229 15.69 10.78 -9.87
C SER A 229 16.79 9.73 -9.63
N THR A 230 16.86 9.19 -8.41
CA THR A 230 17.87 8.16 -8.06
C THR A 230 17.41 6.76 -8.45
N LEU A 231 16.11 6.48 -8.36
CA LEU A 231 15.56 5.12 -8.44
C LEU A 231 14.81 4.81 -9.75
N SER A 232 14.62 5.82 -10.61
CA SER A 232 13.92 5.71 -11.89
C SER A 232 14.85 6.06 -13.05
N ASP A 233 14.63 5.43 -14.20
CA ASP A 233 15.37 5.76 -15.43
C ASP A 233 14.78 6.98 -16.14
N VAL A 234 13.47 7.20 -15.97
CA VAL A 234 12.75 8.35 -16.52
C VAL A 234 11.86 8.93 -15.43
N VAL A 235 11.88 10.25 -15.29
CA VAL A 235 11.08 10.96 -14.30
C VAL A 235 10.15 11.96 -15.00
N TYR A 236 8.87 11.86 -14.69
CA TYR A 236 7.83 12.82 -15.01
C TYR A 236 7.40 13.53 -13.73
N VAL A 237 7.56 14.86 -13.70
CA VAL A 237 7.06 15.71 -12.61
C VAL A 237 5.84 16.45 -13.09
N THR A 238 4.74 16.27 -12.37
CA THR A 238 3.42 16.81 -12.73
C THR A 238 2.66 17.34 -11.51
N SER A 239 1.44 17.82 -11.72
CA SER A 239 0.54 18.21 -10.63
C SER A 239 -0.03 16.99 -9.89
N ASP A 240 -0.21 17.14 -8.59
CA ASP A 240 -1.07 16.29 -7.75
C ASP A 240 -2.36 17.08 -7.46
N ASN A 241 -2.64 17.41 -6.21
CA ASN A 241 -3.64 18.35 -5.76
C ASN A 241 -2.96 19.70 -5.46
N PRO A 242 -2.83 20.63 -6.44
CA PRO A 242 -2.16 21.90 -6.21
C PRO A 242 -2.90 22.80 -5.20
N ARG A 243 -4.22 22.60 -5.01
CA ARG A 243 -5.04 23.43 -4.12
C ARG A 243 -4.86 24.91 -4.45
N THR A 244 -4.54 25.75 -3.47
CA THR A 244 -4.41 27.19 -3.68
C THR A 244 -3.01 27.63 -4.12
N GLU A 245 -2.03 26.71 -4.16
CA GLU A 245 -0.70 26.98 -4.67
C GLU A 245 -0.64 26.91 -6.20
N ASP A 246 0.28 27.69 -6.80
CA ASP A 246 0.62 27.60 -8.22
C ASP A 246 1.28 26.24 -8.51
N PRO A 247 0.71 25.40 -9.41
CA PRO A 247 1.31 24.14 -9.81
C PRO A 247 2.77 24.27 -10.27
N ALA A 248 3.10 25.34 -11.00
CA ALA A 248 4.46 25.56 -11.49
C ALA A 248 5.45 25.79 -10.35
N ALA A 249 5.02 26.48 -9.28
CA ALA A 249 5.84 26.68 -8.08
C ALA A 249 6.08 25.38 -7.32
N ILE A 250 5.06 24.51 -7.20
CA ILE A 250 5.21 23.19 -6.59
C ILE A 250 6.21 22.34 -7.38
N ILE A 251 6.08 22.31 -8.70
CA ILE A 251 6.98 21.60 -9.59
C ILE A 251 8.41 22.14 -9.45
N ALA A 252 8.59 23.45 -9.44
CA ALA A 252 9.89 24.08 -9.24
C ALA A 252 10.56 23.63 -7.93
N ASP A 253 9.79 23.55 -6.82
CA ASP A 253 10.30 23.03 -5.54
C ASP A 253 10.71 21.54 -5.63
N ILE A 254 9.98 20.71 -6.38
CA ILE A 254 10.35 19.30 -6.60
C ILE A 254 11.67 19.22 -7.39
N MET A 255 11.78 20.03 -8.45
CA MET A 255 12.93 20.04 -9.35
C MET A 255 14.24 20.43 -8.63
N LEU A 256 14.20 21.12 -7.49
CA LEU A 256 15.38 21.41 -6.67
C LEU A 256 16.11 20.15 -6.18
N GLY A 257 15.43 19.01 -6.07
CA GLY A 257 16.05 17.74 -5.69
C GLY A 257 16.26 16.76 -6.85
N VAL A 258 15.77 17.07 -8.04
CA VAL A 258 15.97 16.24 -9.22
C VAL A 258 17.39 16.43 -9.73
N SER A 259 18.16 15.35 -9.83
CA SER A 259 19.57 15.38 -10.23
C SER A 259 19.82 15.05 -11.69
N ALA A 260 18.84 14.45 -12.38
CA ALA A 260 18.87 14.11 -13.79
C ALA A 260 17.85 14.94 -14.61
N GLU A 261 17.83 14.77 -15.93
CA GLU A 261 16.79 15.37 -16.76
C GLU A 261 15.43 14.75 -16.41
N ALA A 262 14.43 15.59 -16.11
CA ALA A 262 13.05 15.16 -15.89
C ALA A 262 12.12 15.86 -16.87
N LYS A 263 11.06 15.15 -17.24
CA LYS A 263 9.98 15.67 -18.07
C LYS A 263 8.97 16.36 -17.19
N VAL A 264 8.69 17.63 -17.49
CA VAL A 264 7.80 18.46 -16.68
C VAL A 264 6.55 18.75 -17.48
N ASP A 265 5.39 18.35 -16.94
CA ASP A 265 4.09 18.68 -17.50
C ASP A 265 3.09 18.89 -16.35
N PRO A 266 2.64 20.13 -16.09
CA PRO A 266 1.66 20.40 -15.03
C PRO A 266 0.31 19.68 -15.24
N ASP A 267 -0.04 19.29 -16.47
CA ASP A 267 -1.25 18.52 -16.72
C ASP A 267 -0.99 17.03 -16.44
N ARG A 268 -1.60 16.53 -15.36
CA ARG A 268 -1.38 15.15 -14.89
C ARG A 268 -1.84 14.11 -15.91
N LYS A 269 -2.93 14.37 -16.63
CA LYS A 269 -3.46 13.44 -17.64
C LYS A 269 -2.50 13.33 -18.83
N SER A 270 -1.99 14.46 -19.29
CA SER A 270 -0.98 14.56 -20.35
C SER A 270 0.34 13.90 -19.95
N ALA A 271 0.82 14.13 -18.72
CA ALA A 271 2.02 13.48 -18.19
C ALA A 271 1.90 11.95 -18.17
N ILE A 272 0.78 11.42 -17.65
CA ILE A 272 0.51 9.97 -17.60
C ILE A 272 0.46 9.39 -19.02
N ARG A 273 -0.27 10.04 -19.94
CA ARG A 273 -0.37 9.61 -21.34
C ARG A 273 0.99 9.57 -22.03
N SER A 274 1.81 10.60 -21.83
CA SER A 274 3.15 10.68 -22.40
C SER A 274 4.06 9.56 -21.87
N ALA A 275 4.03 9.32 -20.56
CA ALA A 275 4.80 8.24 -19.95
C ALA A 275 4.39 6.85 -20.48
N ILE A 276 3.08 6.60 -20.65
CA ILE A 276 2.56 5.34 -21.19
C ILE A 276 2.88 5.19 -22.68
N ALA A 277 2.80 6.26 -23.48
CA ALA A 277 3.10 6.23 -24.90
C ALA A 277 4.58 5.87 -25.19
N GLU A 278 5.49 6.30 -24.31
CA GLU A 278 6.94 6.09 -24.47
C GLU A 278 7.48 4.80 -23.82
N ALA A 279 6.64 4.07 -23.08
CA ALA A 279 7.07 2.84 -22.40
C ALA A 279 7.43 1.75 -23.42
N SER A 280 8.57 1.10 -23.24
CA SER A 280 9.03 -0.01 -24.08
C SER A 280 8.69 -1.36 -23.46
N SER A 281 8.88 -2.44 -24.22
CA SER A 281 8.63 -3.78 -23.70
C SER A 281 9.49 -4.07 -22.46
N GLY A 282 8.89 -4.59 -21.39
CA GLY A 282 9.52 -4.82 -20.09
C GLY A 282 9.56 -3.61 -19.15
N ASP A 283 9.25 -2.40 -19.63
CA ASP A 283 9.23 -1.21 -18.78
C ASP A 283 8.09 -1.25 -17.75
N VAL A 284 8.25 -0.49 -16.67
CA VAL A 284 7.22 -0.28 -15.65
C VAL A 284 6.99 1.21 -15.45
N VAL A 285 5.78 1.66 -15.75
CA VAL A 285 5.32 3.02 -15.45
C VAL A 285 4.70 3.04 -14.05
N VAL A 286 5.25 3.86 -13.17
CA VAL A 286 4.80 4.01 -11.79
C VAL A 286 4.15 5.38 -11.63
N ILE A 287 2.83 5.40 -11.41
CA ILE A 287 2.04 6.61 -11.18
C ILE A 287 1.81 6.74 -9.67
N ALA A 288 2.50 7.69 -9.04
CA ALA A 288 2.51 7.85 -7.59
C ALA A 288 1.82 9.15 -7.14
N GLY A 289 1.36 9.13 -5.87
CA GLY A 289 0.86 10.30 -5.14
C GLY A 289 -0.62 10.18 -4.77
N LYS A 290 -1.49 9.92 -5.75
CA LYS A 290 -2.96 9.95 -5.57
C LYS A 290 -3.57 8.61 -5.19
N GLY A 291 -3.01 7.50 -5.67
CA GLY A 291 -3.50 6.15 -5.36
C GLY A 291 -5.00 5.98 -5.64
N HIS A 292 -5.80 5.93 -4.57
CA HIS A 292 -7.25 5.68 -4.64
C HIS A 292 -8.08 6.94 -4.85
N GLU A 293 -7.48 8.13 -4.76
CA GLU A 293 -8.19 9.39 -4.94
C GLU A 293 -8.71 9.50 -6.39
N ASP A 294 -10.02 9.63 -6.53
CA ASP A 294 -10.77 9.79 -7.79
C ASP A 294 -10.99 11.26 -8.17
N TYR A 295 -10.14 12.15 -7.66
CA TYR A 295 -10.30 13.59 -7.85
C TYR A 295 -9.01 14.38 -7.88
N GLN A 296 -9.05 15.57 -8.45
CA GLN A 296 -8.00 16.57 -8.33
C GLN A 296 -8.54 17.86 -7.70
N ILE A 297 -7.77 18.49 -6.81
CA ILE A 297 -8.15 19.77 -6.18
C ILE A 297 -7.42 20.92 -6.86
N LEU A 298 -8.17 21.79 -7.55
CA LEU A 298 -7.70 23.03 -8.18
C LEU A 298 -8.32 24.23 -7.47
N GLY A 299 -7.52 25.05 -6.81
CA GLY A 299 -8.00 26.07 -5.88
C GLY A 299 -8.78 25.42 -4.73
N THR A 300 -10.08 25.71 -4.68
CA THR A 300 -11.04 25.13 -3.73
C THR A 300 -11.99 24.12 -4.38
N SER A 301 -11.84 23.86 -5.68
CA SER A 301 -12.74 22.99 -6.44
C SER A 301 -12.18 21.58 -6.57
N LYS A 302 -13.06 20.58 -6.39
CA LYS A 302 -12.79 19.16 -6.59
C LYS A 302 -13.31 18.77 -7.99
N ILE A 303 -12.42 18.34 -8.88
CA ILE A 303 -12.78 17.84 -10.21
C ILE A 303 -12.56 16.32 -10.26
N HIS A 304 -13.33 15.60 -11.07
CA HIS A 304 -13.12 14.16 -11.28
C HIS A 304 -11.77 13.92 -11.96
N PHE A 305 -10.94 13.07 -11.36
CA PHE A 305 -9.64 12.66 -11.90
C PHE A 305 -9.16 11.40 -11.21
N ASP A 306 -9.10 10.30 -11.93
CA ASP A 306 -8.61 9.03 -11.42
C ASP A 306 -7.39 8.56 -12.24
N ASP A 307 -6.24 8.39 -11.56
CA ASP A 307 -5.00 7.90 -12.19
C ASP A 307 -5.20 6.55 -12.91
N ARG A 308 -6.07 5.69 -12.38
CA ARG A 308 -6.32 4.35 -12.91
C ARG A 308 -7.15 4.41 -14.18
N GLU A 309 -8.18 5.26 -14.20
CA GLU A 309 -9.00 5.50 -15.40
C GLU A 309 -8.13 6.12 -16.49
N VAL A 310 -7.35 7.14 -16.16
CA VAL A 310 -6.45 7.80 -17.11
C VAL A 310 -5.38 6.84 -17.65
N ALA A 311 -4.81 6.00 -16.80
CA ALA A 311 -3.86 4.97 -17.23
C ALA A 311 -4.51 3.95 -18.16
N ALA A 312 -5.70 3.44 -17.81
CA ALA A 312 -6.43 2.48 -18.64
C ALA A 312 -6.83 3.07 -20.00
N GLU A 313 -7.28 4.33 -20.03
CA GLU A 313 -7.53 5.07 -21.27
C GLU A 313 -6.27 5.17 -22.14
N ALA A 314 -5.15 5.59 -21.56
CA ALA A 314 -3.88 5.76 -22.28
C ALA A 314 -3.34 4.44 -22.83
N ILE A 315 -3.48 3.34 -22.08
CA ILE A 315 -3.15 1.99 -22.53
C ILE A 315 -4.02 1.62 -23.74
N ALA A 316 -5.34 1.80 -23.65
CA ALA A 316 -6.26 1.46 -24.73
C ALA A 316 -6.00 2.28 -26.01
N GLU A 317 -5.75 3.59 -25.87
CA GLU A 317 -5.37 4.49 -26.97
C GLU A 317 -4.09 4.02 -27.68
N ARG A 318 -3.09 3.57 -26.90
CA ARG A 318 -1.83 3.05 -27.44
C ARG A 318 -2.03 1.73 -28.17
N SER A 319 -2.79 0.79 -27.59
CA SER A 319 -3.07 -0.50 -28.23
C SER A 319 -3.87 -0.38 -29.53
N ALA A 320 -4.69 0.66 -29.67
CA ALA A 320 -5.41 0.93 -30.92
C ALA A 320 -4.53 1.50 -32.04
N CYS A 321 -3.39 2.10 -31.69
CA CYS A 321 -2.45 2.70 -32.63
C CYS A 321 -1.30 1.76 -33.06
N ALA A 322 -1.11 0.64 -32.36
CA ALA A 322 -0.10 -0.38 -32.63
C ALA A 322 -0.58 -1.42 -33.65
#